data_AF-A0A3M1RFU1-F1
#
_entry.id   AF-A0A3M1RFU1-F1
#
_cell.length_a   1.000
_cell.length_b   1.000
_cell.length_c   1.000
_cell.angle_alpha   90.00
_cell.angle_beta   90.00
_cell.angle_gamma   90.00
#
_symmetry.space_group_name_H-M   'P 1'
#
loop_
_entity.id
_entity.type
_entity.pdbx_description
1 polymer ?
#
loop_
_entity_poly.entity_id
_entity_poly.type
_entity_poly.pdbx_seq_one_letter_code
_entity_poly.pdbx_strand_id
1 'polypeptide(L)'
;MTRYHGGERVKAGYYWNISRWEIVTVPPPGGVLPGEHASYLRLPLLLVALFAPLIGGLYVIFLPFIGFAMLLSFAAKELFSLVHRLVSRLLTKPDTVEE
;
A
#
# COMPACT_ATOMS: atom_id res chain seq x y z
N MET A 1 -16.04 -0.89 22.21
CA MET A 1 -14.90 -1.64 21.64
C MET A 1 -14.37 -2.59 22.70
N THR A 2 -14.63 -3.89 22.58
CA THR A 2 -14.11 -4.88 23.53
C THR A 2 -12.64 -5.13 23.21
N ARG A 3 -11.73 -4.49 23.96
CA ARG A 3 -10.30 -4.79 23.94
C ARG A 3 -10.06 -5.95 24.91
N TYR A 4 -9.29 -6.94 24.47
CA TYR A 4 -8.87 -8.06 25.29
C TYR A 4 -7.42 -7.86 25.71
N HIS A 5 -7.09 -8.29 26.92
CA HIS A 5 -5.72 -8.20 27.41
C HIS A 5 -5.04 -9.56 27.31
N GLY A 6 -3.74 -9.55 27.06
CA GLY A 6 -2.95 -10.75 27.17
C GLY A 6 -3.01 -11.31 28.62
N GLY A 7 -3.04 -12.64 28.74
CA GLY A 7 -3.35 -13.34 29.99
C GLY A 7 -4.84 -13.62 30.21
N GLU A 8 -5.74 -13.01 29.41
CA GLU A 8 -7.18 -13.25 29.52
C GLU A 8 -7.61 -14.55 28.79
N ARG A 9 -8.56 -15.28 29.38
CA ARG A 9 -9.14 -16.48 28.76
C ARG A 9 -10.26 -16.08 27.81
N VAL A 10 -10.05 -16.34 26.51
CA VAL A 10 -10.96 -15.91 25.45
C VAL A 10 -11.55 -17.09 24.66
N LYS A 11 -12.67 -16.83 23.98
CA LYS A 11 -13.32 -17.81 23.09
C LYS A 11 -12.47 -18.05 21.84
N ALA A 12 -12.70 -19.19 21.18
CA ALA A 12 -12.08 -19.47 19.90
C ALA A 12 -12.32 -18.37 18.86
N GLY A 13 -11.30 -18.07 18.06
CA GLY A 13 -11.35 -17.03 17.03
C GLY A 13 -9.99 -16.38 16.77
N TYR A 14 -10.03 -15.33 15.95
CA TYR A 14 -8.87 -14.54 15.56
C TYR A 14 -8.76 -13.28 16.42
N TYR A 15 -7.57 -13.04 16.95
CA TYR A 15 -7.27 -11.89 17.79
C TYR A 15 -6.06 -11.17 17.23
N TRP A 16 -6.21 -9.89 16.95
CA TRP A 16 -5.14 -9.06 16.42
C TRP A 16 -4.46 -8.30 17.55
N ASN A 17 -3.17 -8.54 17.72
CA ASN A 17 -2.30 -7.75 18.57
C ASN A 17 -1.92 -6.46 17.84
N ILE A 18 -2.49 -5.32 18.25
CA ILE A 18 -2.22 -4.02 17.61
C ILE A 18 -0.79 -3.55 17.92
N SER A 19 -0.26 -3.88 19.10
CA SER A 19 1.09 -3.49 19.52
C SER A 19 2.18 -4.18 18.70
N ARG A 20 1.95 -5.44 18.29
CA ARG A 20 2.91 -6.25 17.53
C ARG A 20 2.51 -6.46 16.06
N TRP A 21 1.37 -5.94 15.64
CA TRP A 21 0.80 -6.17 14.31
C TRP A 21 0.67 -7.66 13.95
N GLU A 22 0.37 -8.51 14.93
CA GLU A 22 0.35 -9.98 14.78
C GLU A 22 -1.05 -10.54 14.98
N ILE A 23 -1.47 -11.49 14.15
CA ILE A 23 -2.76 -12.18 14.29
C ILE A 23 -2.53 -13.51 15.03
N VAL A 24 -3.14 -13.63 16.21
CA VAL A 24 -3.14 -14.83 17.03
C VAL A 24 -4.45 -15.58 16.83
N THR A 25 -4.36 -16.88 16.54
CA THR A 25 -5.54 -17.75 16.38
C THR A 25 -5.70 -18.60 17.63
N VAL A 26 -6.88 -18.55 18.24
CA VAL A 26 -7.23 -19.37 19.41
C VAL A 26 -8.15 -20.50 18.95
N PRO A 27 -7.72 -21.77 19.00
CA PRO A 27 -8.55 -22.91 18.59
C PRO A 27 -9.65 -23.24 19.62
N PRO A 28 -10.71 -23.98 19.24
CA PRO A 28 -11.72 -24.49 20.17
C PRO A 28 -11.09 -25.41 21.23
N PRO A 29 -11.56 -25.37 22.51
CA PRO A 29 -12.73 -24.67 23.05
C PRO A 29 -12.49 -23.18 23.40
N GLY A 30 -11.28 -22.67 23.21
CA GLY A 30 -10.83 -21.37 23.72
C GLY A 30 -9.51 -21.52 24.48
N GLY A 31 -8.87 -20.40 24.80
CA GLY A 31 -7.51 -20.42 25.35
C GLY A 31 -7.13 -19.09 25.99
N VAL A 32 -5.92 -19.04 26.54
CA VAL A 32 -5.35 -17.82 27.13
C VAL A 32 -4.59 -17.05 26.05
N LEU A 33 -4.84 -15.74 25.94
CA LEU A 33 -4.10 -14.89 25.03
C LEU A 33 -2.65 -14.72 25.51
N PRO A 34 -1.64 -14.83 24.62
CA PRO A 34 -0.24 -14.71 25.01
C PRO A 34 0.15 -13.25 25.33
N GLY A 35 1.14 -13.07 26.22
CA GLY A 35 1.67 -11.75 26.62
C GLY A 35 0.93 -11.12 27.80
N GLU A 36 1.59 -10.29 28.61
CA GLU A 36 1.04 -9.75 29.87
C GLU A 36 0.54 -8.29 29.74
N HIS A 37 1.06 -7.57 28.73
CA HIS A 37 0.70 -6.18 28.43
C HIS A 37 0.26 -5.96 26.98
N ALA A 38 -0.08 -7.05 26.28
CA ALA A 38 -0.54 -6.99 24.91
C ALA A 38 -2.04 -6.63 24.83
N SER A 39 -2.38 -5.72 23.93
CA SER A 39 -3.77 -5.38 23.62
C SER A 39 -4.22 -6.11 22.36
N TYR A 40 -5.27 -6.92 22.52
CA TYR A 40 -5.87 -7.72 21.48
C TYR A 40 -7.23 -7.16 21.07
N LEU A 41 -7.46 -7.11 19.76
CA LEU A 41 -8.77 -6.84 19.17
C LEU A 41 -9.29 -8.11 18.54
N ARG A 42 -10.50 -8.53 18.90
CA ARG A 42 -11.12 -9.68 18.24
C ARG A 42 -11.44 -9.30 16.80
N LEU A 43 -10.91 -10.06 15.84
CA LEU A 43 -11.22 -9.92 14.43
C LEU A 43 -12.49 -10.73 14.13
N PRO A 44 -13.62 -10.07 13.82
CA PRO A 44 -14.75 -10.77 13.24
C PRO A 44 -14.35 -11.25 11.84
N LEU A 45 -14.65 -12.50 11.51
CA LEU A 45 -14.36 -13.04 10.17
C LEU A 45 -15.02 -12.18 9.07
N LEU A 46 -16.19 -11.62 9.36
CA LEU A 46 -16.91 -10.70 8.48
C LEU A 46 -16.11 -9.42 8.17
N LEU A 47 -15.37 -8.90 9.16
CA LEU A 47 -14.53 -7.72 8.97
C LEU A 47 -13.39 -8.03 8.00
N VAL A 48 -12.73 -9.18 8.16
CA VAL A 48 -11.67 -9.65 7.25
C VAL A 48 -12.24 -9.88 5.84
N ALA A 49 -13.41 -10.51 5.76
CA ALA A 49 -14.11 -10.74 4.50
C ALA A 49 -14.51 -9.43 3.80
N LEU A 50 -14.77 -8.35 4.55
CA LEU A 50 -15.06 -7.02 4.00
C LEU A 50 -13.77 -6.28 3.60
N PHE A 51 -12.68 -6.43 4.36
CA PHE A 51 -11.40 -5.84 4.01
C PHE A 51 -10.83 -6.40 2.71
N ALA A 52 -11.02 -7.69 2.42
CA ALA A 52 -10.55 -8.31 1.19
C ALA A 52 -11.01 -7.58 -0.10
N PRO A 53 -12.32 -7.37 -0.35
CA PRO A 53 -12.79 -6.62 -1.51
C PRO A 53 -12.51 -5.11 -1.41
N LEU A 54 -12.42 -4.51 -0.21
CA LEU A 54 -12.01 -3.12 -0.09
C LEU A 54 -10.58 -2.89 -0.58
N ILE A 55 -9.64 -3.71 -0.10
CA ILE A 55 -8.23 -3.61 -0.49
C ILE A 55 -8.06 -3.98 -1.96
N GLY A 56 -8.72 -5.05 -2.41
CA GLY A 56 -8.68 -5.46 -3.83
C GLY A 56 -9.31 -4.41 -4.75
N GLY A 57 -10.46 -3.85 -4.37
CA GLY A 57 -11.12 -2.79 -5.11
C GLY A 57 -10.29 -1.51 -5.17
N LEU A 58 -9.70 -1.11 -4.04
CA LEU A 58 -8.76 0.01 -3.99
C LEU A 58 -7.58 -0.22 -4.93
N TYR A 59 -7.00 -1.42 -4.92
CA TYR A 59 -5.91 -1.79 -5.84
C TYR A 59 -6.35 -1.68 -7.30
N VAL A 60 -7.48 -2.27 -7.69
CA VAL A 60 -8.00 -2.22 -9.07
C VAL A 60 -8.31 -0.80 -9.52
N ILE A 61 -8.82 0.05 -8.64
CA ILE A 61 -9.10 1.45 -8.94
C ILE A 61 -7.80 2.25 -9.07
N PHE A 62 -6.84 2.08 -8.16
CA PHE A 62 -5.59 2.85 -8.17
C PHE A 62 -4.60 2.42 -9.25
N LEU A 63 -4.59 1.15 -9.64
CA LEU A 63 -3.70 0.63 -10.67
C LEU A 63 -3.73 1.41 -12.00
N PRO A 64 -4.90 1.67 -12.62
CA PRO A 64 -4.95 2.40 -13.87
C PRO A 64 -4.43 3.83 -13.71
N PHE A 65 -4.71 4.52 -12.60
CA PHE A 65 -4.17 5.87 -12.38
C PHE A 65 -2.65 5.86 -12.30
N ILE A 66 -2.06 4.92 -11.57
CA ILE A 66 -0.61 4.77 -11.47
C ILE A 66 -0.03 4.39 -12.84
N GLY A 67 -0.67 3.48 -13.56
CA GLY A 67 -0.27 3.08 -14.91
C GLY A 67 -0.25 4.25 -15.87
N PHE A 68 -1.35 5.02 -15.95
CA PHE A 68 -1.42 6.20 -16.82
C PHE A 68 -0.43 7.28 -16.40
N ALA A 69 -0.30 7.57 -15.10
CA ALA A 69 0.67 8.55 -14.60
C ALA A 69 2.11 8.17 -14.98
N MET A 70 2.46 6.89 -14.84
CA MET A 70 3.76 6.39 -15.26
C MET A 70 3.95 6.53 -16.78
N LEU A 71 2.99 6.06 -17.59
CA LEU A 71 3.07 6.15 -19.05
C LEU A 71 3.20 7.60 -19.54
N LEU A 72 2.37 8.51 -19.02
CA LEU A 72 2.41 9.95 -19.33
C LEU A 72 3.74 10.56 -18.91
N SER A 73 4.24 10.21 -17.72
CA SER A 73 5.54 10.73 -17.24
C SER A 73 6.71 10.29 -18.13
N PHE A 74 6.68 9.05 -18.63
CA PHE A 74 7.69 8.55 -19.56
C PHE A 74 7.59 9.26 -20.92
N ALA A 75 6.39 9.35 -21.49
CA ALA A 75 6.17 10.04 -22.76
C ALA A 75 6.58 11.53 -22.70
N ALA A 76 6.24 12.21 -21.61
CA ALA A 76 6.60 13.62 -21.40
C ALA A 76 8.12 13.81 -21.29
N LYS A 77 8.81 12.91 -20.57
CA LYS A 77 10.28 12.95 -20.46
C LYS A 77 10.97 12.76 -21.80
N GLU A 78 10.51 11.78 -22.60
CA GLU A 78 11.07 11.56 -23.93
C GLU A 78 10.85 12.78 -24.82
N LEU A 79 9.62 13.28 -24.89
CA LEU A 79 9.28 14.45 -25.70
C LEU A 79 10.10 15.68 -25.29
N PHE A 80 10.25 15.93 -23.99
CA PHE A 80 11.07 17.03 -23.49
C PHE A 80 12.56 16.86 -23.83
N SER A 81 13.08 15.62 -23.79
CA SER A 81 14.47 15.34 -24.18
C SER A 81 14.71 15.55 -25.68
N LEU A 82 13.73 15.23 -26.51
CA LEU A 82 13.76 15.43 -27.96
C LEU A 82 13.69 16.92 -28.31
N VAL A 83 12.77 17.66 -27.69
CA VAL A 83 12.65 19.11 -27.85
C VAL A 83 13.92 19.81 -27.36
N HIS A 84 14.46 19.44 -26.20
CA HIS A 84 15.69 20.03 -25.69
C HIS A 84 16.87 19.80 -26.64
N ARG A 85 16.99 18.61 -27.24
CA ARG A 85 18.02 18.29 -28.26
C ARG A 85 17.87 19.09 -29.55
N LEU A 86 16.63 19.36 -29.97
CA LEU A 86 16.36 20.16 -31.18
C LEU A 86 16.60 21.65 -30.92
N VAL A 87 16.13 22.15 -29.78
CA VAL A 87 16.34 23.54 -29.35
C VAL A 87 17.82 23.82 -29.15
N SER A 88 18.57 22.92 -28.51
CA SER A 88 20.02 23.10 -28.36
C SER A 88 20.75 23.08 -29.70
N ARG A 89 20.34 22.24 -30.66
CA ARG A 89 20.93 22.27 -32.02
C ARG A 89 20.60 23.53 -32.82
N LEU A 90 19.40 24.10 -32.64
CA LEU A 90 18.98 25.31 -33.33
C LEU A 90 19.58 26.58 -32.71
N LEU A 91 19.71 26.63 -31.37
CA LEU A 91 20.35 27.74 -30.66
C LEU A 91 21.89 27.68 -30.72
N THR A 92 22.46 26.51 -30.97
CA THR A 92 23.91 26.32 -31.17
C THR A 92 24.26 26.14 -32.65
N LYS A 93 23.52 26.80 -33.55
CA LYS A 93 24.02 27.09 -34.89
C LYS A 93 24.64 28.49 -34.84
N PRO A 94 25.92 28.64 -34.43
CA PRO A 94 26.62 29.89 -34.70
C PRO A 94 26.70 30.01 -36.21
N ASP A 95 26.32 31.16 -36.73
CA ASP A 95 26.57 31.53 -38.10
C ASP A 95 28.05 31.30 -38.43
N THR A 96 28.36 30.17 -39.07
CA THR A 96 29.47 30.11 -40.03
C THR A 96 28.92 30.65 -41.35
N VAL A 97 28.65 31.95 -41.32
CA VAL A 97 28.71 32.83 -42.48
C VAL A 97 29.90 33.75 -42.21
N GLU A 98 30.72 33.98 -43.24
CA GLU A 98 32.06 34.62 -43.24
C GLU A 98 33.20 33.62 -42.93
N GLU A 99 34.14 33.31 -43.84
CA GLU A 99 34.55 33.85 -45.15
C GLU A 99 34.97 32.70 -46.09
#